data_AF-A0A3D5P273-F1
#
_entry.id   AF-A0A3D5P273-F1
#
_cell.length_a   1.000
_cell.length_b   1.000
_cell.length_c   1.000
_cell.angle_alpha   90.00
_cell.angle_beta   90.00
_cell.angle_gamma   90.00
#
_symmetry.space_group_name_H-M   'P 1'
#
loop_
_entity.id
_entity.type
_entity.pdbx_description
1 polymer ?
#
loop_
_entity_poly.entity_id
_entity_poly.type
_entity_poly.pdbx_seq_one_letter_code
_entity_poly.pdbx_strand_id
1 'polypeptide(L)'
;MMEKFPTRIPVRENIEYIFTKSIKYSDLDVNQHVNTARYVEFLQDAYSLHDFKHHQPKSLELSYLAECLFDQDISVNRLTISTNPDLDYLEIRGNAHSKLILQGLITW
;
A
#
# COMPACT_ATOMS: atom_id res chain seq x y z
N MET A 1 -0.53 28.32 12.59
CA MET A 1 -0.94 26.90 12.45
C MET A 1 0.34 26.12 12.24
N MET A 2 0.77 25.28 13.18
CA MET A 2 2.00 24.49 12.99
C MET A 2 1.70 23.41 11.94
N GLU A 3 2.47 23.38 10.85
CA GLU A 3 2.47 22.26 9.92
C GLU A 3 2.85 21.00 10.71
N LYS A 4 1.92 20.04 10.83
CA LYS A 4 2.25 18.71 11.35
C LYS A 4 3.09 18.03 10.28
N PHE A 5 4.38 17.87 10.55
CA PHE A 5 5.24 17.03 9.72
C PHE A 5 4.71 15.59 9.74
N PRO A 6 4.70 14.89 8.60
CA PRO A 6 4.25 13.52 8.54
C PRO A 6 5.10 12.66 9.47
N THR A 7 4.44 12.00 10.41
CA THR A 7 5.08 11.05 11.33
C THR A 7 5.26 9.71 10.65
N ARG A 8 6.37 9.02 10.94
CA ARG A 8 6.62 7.67 10.43
C ARG A 8 5.46 6.73 10.80
N ILE A 9 4.93 6.03 9.80
CA ILE A 9 3.92 4.99 10.02
C ILE A 9 4.61 3.79 10.71
N PRO A 10 4.18 3.39 11.92
CA PRO A 10 4.76 2.23 12.59
C PRO A 10 4.40 0.95 11.84
N VAL A 11 5.36 0.03 11.73
CA VAL A 11 5.10 -1.32 11.22
C VAL A 11 4.10 -2.02 12.14
N ARG A 12 3.18 -2.78 11.56
CA ARG A 12 2.14 -3.52 12.27
C ARG A 12 2.41 -5.03 12.20
N GLU A 13 1.91 -5.75 13.19
CA GLU A 13 1.93 -7.22 13.25
C GLU A 13 0.53 -7.77 12.97
N ASN A 14 0.42 -9.08 12.71
CA ASN A 14 -0.84 -9.79 12.41
C ASN A 14 -1.61 -9.21 11.21
N ILE A 15 -0.86 -8.76 10.20
CA ILE A 15 -1.41 -8.25 8.96
C ILE A 15 -1.94 -9.38 8.09
N GLU A 16 -3.09 -9.14 7.43
CA GLU A 16 -3.70 -10.07 6.49
C GLU A 16 -2.98 -10.00 5.15
N TYR A 17 -2.53 -11.15 4.64
CA TYR A 17 -2.09 -11.27 3.26
C TYR A 17 -3.31 -11.24 2.33
N ILE A 18 -3.31 -10.38 1.31
CA ILE A 18 -4.41 -10.27 0.37
C ILE A 18 -4.06 -10.96 -0.95
N PHE A 19 -2.98 -10.52 -1.61
CA PHE A 19 -2.56 -11.10 -2.88
C PHE A 19 -1.07 -10.88 -3.17
N THR A 20 -0.59 -11.58 -4.19
CA THR A 20 0.75 -11.41 -4.78
C THR A 20 0.61 -10.95 -6.22
N LYS A 21 1.46 -10.02 -6.63
CA LYS A 21 1.55 -9.52 -8.01
C LYS A 21 3.01 -9.48 -8.44
N SER A 22 3.28 -9.94 -9.66
CA SER A 22 4.54 -9.68 -10.34
C SER A 22 4.49 -8.31 -11.01
N ILE A 23 5.57 -7.54 -10.87
CA ILE A 23 5.74 -6.27 -11.58
C ILE A 23 6.00 -6.55 -13.06
N LYS A 24 5.23 -5.91 -13.94
CA LYS A 24 5.26 -6.08 -15.39
C LYS A 24 5.53 -4.78 -16.11
N TYR A 25 5.74 -4.88 -17.41
CA TYR A 25 6.07 -3.74 -18.28
C TYR A 25 5.08 -2.57 -18.12
N SER A 26 3.78 -2.85 -18.02
CA SER A 26 2.72 -1.84 -17.85
C SER A 26 2.78 -1.09 -16.52
N ASP A 27 3.49 -1.63 -15.53
CA ASP A 27 3.66 -1.01 -14.23
C ASP A 27 4.82 0.00 -14.23
N LEU A 28 5.67 -0.02 -15.26
CA LEU A 28 6.84 0.85 -15.37
C LEU A 28 6.51 2.14 -16.14
N ASP A 29 7.15 3.23 -15.72
CA ASP A 29 7.16 4.48 -16.48
C ASP A 29 8.33 4.56 -17.48
N VAL A 30 8.47 5.73 -18.12
CA VAL A 30 9.54 6.01 -19.08
C VAL A 30 10.96 5.90 -18.48
N ASN A 31 11.08 6.01 -17.16
CA ASN A 31 12.33 5.87 -16.42
C ASN A 31 12.59 4.43 -15.96
N GLN A 32 11.74 3.47 -16.36
CA GLN A 32 11.82 2.06 -16.00
C GLN A 32 11.59 1.79 -14.50
N HIS A 33 10.95 2.72 -13.79
CA HIS A 33 10.56 2.54 -12.40
C HIS A 33 9.04 2.40 -12.28
N VAL A 34 8.59 1.73 -11.23
CA VAL A 34 7.17 1.76 -10.88
C VAL A 34 6.81 3.17 -10.41
N ASN A 35 5.89 3.82 -11.10
CA ASN A 35 5.51 5.18 -10.74
C ASN A 35 4.65 5.21 -9.46
N THR A 36 4.61 6.37 -8.80
CA THR A 36 3.88 6.62 -7.56
C THR A 36 2.39 6.25 -7.65
N ALA A 37 1.73 6.49 -8.79
CA ALA A 37 0.31 6.20 -8.97
C ALA A 37 0.03 4.69 -9.05
N ARG A 38 0.93 3.90 -9.66
CA ARG A 38 0.81 2.44 -9.73
C ARG A 38 0.79 1.79 -8.36
N TYR A 39 1.60 2.28 -7.43
CA TYR A 39 1.53 1.84 -6.04
C TYR A 39 0.14 2.03 -5.41
N VAL A 40 -0.53 3.15 -5.70
CA VAL A 40 -1.88 3.43 -5.19
C VAL A 40 -2.92 2.49 -5.82
N GLU A 41 -2.76 2.13 -7.09
CA GLU A 41 -3.60 1.11 -7.73
C GLU A 41 -3.40 -0.26 -7.06
N PHE A 42 -2.16 -0.66 -6.79
CA PHE A 42 -1.87 -1.94 -6.12
C PHE A 42 -2.50 -2.02 -4.73
N LEU A 43 -2.52 -0.91 -3.99
CA LEU A 43 -3.20 -0.84 -2.70
C LEU A 43 -4.72 -0.89 -2.81
N GLN A 44 -5.30 -0.26 -3.84
CA GLN A 44 -6.75 -0.28 -4.08
C GLN A 44 -7.25 -1.69 -4.39
N ASP A 45 -6.45 -2.51 -5.07
CA ASP A 45 -6.76 -3.91 -5.34
C ASP A 45 -6.82 -4.78 -4.06
N ALA A 46 -6.44 -4.24 -2.89
CA ALA A 46 -6.65 -4.88 -1.60
C ALA A 46 -8.12 -4.85 -1.13
N TYR A 47 -9.00 -4.19 -1.87
CA TYR A 47 -10.41 -4.00 -1.54
C TYR A 47 -11.32 -4.62 -2.59
N SER A 48 -12.50 -5.06 -2.16
CA SER A 48 -13.50 -5.57 -3.08
C SER A 48 -14.32 -4.43 -3.71
N LEU A 49 -14.99 -4.72 -4.84
CA LEU A 49 -15.96 -3.80 -5.43
C LEU A 49 -17.14 -3.47 -4.49
N HIS A 50 -17.44 -4.34 -3.53
CA HIS A 50 -18.44 -4.06 -2.49
C HIS A 50 -17.92 -2.95 -1.55
N ASP A 51 -16.67 -3.08 -1.08
CA ASP A 51 -16.06 -2.09 -0.19
C ASP A 51 -16.03 -0.71 -0.85
N PHE A 52 -15.63 -0.64 -2.12
CA PHE A 52 -15.57 0.60 -2.91
C PHE A 52 -16.92 1.31 -3.08
N LYS A 53 -18.03 0.56 -3.09
CA LYS A 53 -19.38 1.15 -3.19
C LYS A 53 -19.88 1.72 -1.87
N HIS A 54 -19.39 1.20 -0.75
CA HIS A 54 -19.93 1.50 0.58
C HIS A 54 -19.00 2.38 1.42
N HIS A 55 -17.73 2.52 1.04
CA HIS A 55 -16.75 3.33 1.76
C HIS A 55 -16.14 4.37 0.81
N GLN A 56 -16.07 5.63 1.27
CA GLN A 56 -15.44 6.72 0.51
C GLN A 56 -14.13 7.10 1.20
N PRO A 57 -12.97 7.01 0.53
CA PRO A 57 -11.70 7.36 1.15
C PRO A 57 -11.67 8.85 1.54
N LYS A 58 -11.43 9.13 2.82
CA LYS A 58 -11.28 10.48 3.40
C LYS A 58 -9.82 10.95 3.37
N SER A 59 -8.88 10.05 3.62
CA SER A 59 -7.45 10.36 3.53
C SER A 59 -6.64 9.14 3.13
N LEU A 60 -5.50 9.39 2.47
CA LEU A 60 -4.49 8.38 2.16
C LEU A 60 -3.11 8.96 2.48
N GLU A 61 -2.40 8.34 3.42
CA GLU A 61 -1.01 8.67 3.76
C GLU A 61 -0.11 7.52 3.29
N LEU A 62 0.98 7.86 2.60
CA LEU A 62 1.89 6.87 2.02
C LEU A 62 3.34 7.14 2.44
N SER A 63 4.07 6.07 2.74
CA SER A 63 5.51 6.11 2.99
C SER A 63 6.22 5.16 2.02
N TYR A 64 6.96 5.73 1.08
CA TYR A 64 7.79 5.01 0.10
C TYR A 64 9.15 4.70 0.71
N LEU A 65 9.49 3.42 0.85
CA LEU A 65 10.68 2.95 1.58
C LEU A 65 11.70 2.27 0.66
N ALA A 66 11.24 1.71 -0.46
CA ALA A 66 12.08 1.13 -1.50
C ALA A 66 11.35 1.13 -2.85
N GLU A 67 12.11 0.93 -3.92
CA GLU A 67 11.56 0.74 -5.26
C GLU A 67 11.27 -0.73 -5.55
N CYS A 68 10.26 -0.96 -6.38
CA CYS A 68 9.99 -2.25 -7.00
C CYS A 68 10.84 -2.43 -8.26
N LEU A 69 11.32 -3.63 -8.50
CA LEU A 69 12.08 -4.00 -9.69
C LEU A 69 11.18 -4.73 -10.71
N PHE A 70 11.55 -4.66 -11.98
CA PHE A 70 10.91 -5.44 -13.03
C PHE A 70 10.99 -6.96 -12.73
N ASP A 71 9.91 -7.70 -13.02
CA ASP A 71 9.75 -9.13 -12.71
C ASP A 71 9.90 -9.51 -11.23
N GLN A 72 9.94 -8.53 -10.32
CA GLN A 72 9.85 -8.78 -8.89
C GLN A 72 8.42 -9.14 -8.50
N ASP A 73 8.28 -10.18 -7.68
CA ASP A 73 7.03 -10.45 -6.97
C ASP A 73 6.90 -9.59 -5.72
N ILE A 74 5.74 -8.94 -5.59
CA ILE A 74 5.33 -8.19 -4.40
C ILE A 74 4.10 -8.82 -3.77
N SER A 75 4.00 -8.76 -2.45
CA SER A 75 2.78 -9.05 -1.69
C SER A 75 2.14 -7.76 -1.21
N VAL A 76 0.81 -7.70 -1.34
CA VAL A 76 -0.03 -6.65 -0.79
C VAL A 76 -0.76 -7.20 0.43
N ASN A 77 -0.63 -6.48 1.53
CA ASN A 77 -1.15 -6.89 2.83
C ASN A 77 -1.94 -5.74 3.45
N ARG A 78 -2.98 -6.08 4.22
CA ARG A 78 -3.91 -5.11 4.82
C ARG A 78 -4.24 -5.50 6.26
N LEU A 79 -4.47 -4.51 7.11
CA LEU A 79 -4.96 -4.69 8.47
C LEU A 79 -5.95 -3.59 8.81
N THR A 80 -7.20 -3.95 9.09
CA THR A 80 -8.16 -3.04 9.73
C THR A 80 -7.82 -2.89 11.20
N ILE A 81 -7.68 -1.65 11.67
CA ILE A 81 -7.28 -1.37 13.05
C ILE A 81 -8.47 -1.63 13.99
N SER A 82 -8.36 -2.62 14.86
CA SER A 82 -9.47 -3.02 15.75
C SER A 82 -9.97 -1.91 16.68
N THR A 83 -9.10 -0.97 17.06
CA THR A 83 -9.46 0.20 17.89
C THR A 83 -10.04 1.36 17.08
N ASN A 84 -9.95 1.32 15.75
CA ASN A 84 -10.51 2.30 14.84
C ASN A 84 -10.88 1.64 13.50
N PRO A 85 -12.12 1.09 13.38
CA PRO A 85 -12.54 0.36 12.18
C PRO A 85 -12.56 1.17 10.89
N ASP A 86 -12.56 2.50 10.98
CA ASP A 86 -12.50 3.39 9.81
C ASP A 86 -11.06 3.59 9.29
N LEU A 87 -10.06 2.98 9.93
CA LEU A 87 -8.64 3.09 9.59
C LEU A 87 -8.08 1.73 9.21
N ASP A 88 -7.57 1.64 7.99
CA ASP A 88 -6.76 0.50 7.57
C ASP A 88 -5.29 0.88 7.45
N TYR A 89 -4.43 -0.06 7.87
CA TYR A 89 -3.02 -0.10 7.53
C TYR A 89 -2.80 -0.99 6.30
N LEU A 90 -1.98 -0.52 5.39
CA LEU A 90 -1.64 -1.18 4.14
C LEU A 90 -0.12 -1.30 4.03
N GLU A 91 0.37 -2.38 3.44
CA GLU A 91 1.77 -2.45 3.06
C GLU A 91 2.03 -3.30 1.82
N ILE A 92 3.12 -2.96 1.15
CA ILE A 92 3.68 -3.71 0.03
C ILE A 92 5.05 -4.23 0.45
N ARG A 93 5.28 -5.53 0.26
CA ARG A 93 6.58 -6.18 0.52
C ARG A 93 7.10 -6.88 -0.73
N GLY A 94 8.41 -6.86 -0.91
CA GLY A 94 9.07 -7.68 -1.92
C GLY A 94 9.24 -9.13 -1.43
N ASN A 95 8.76 -10.12 -2.19
CA ASN A 95 8.77 -11.53 -1.76
C ASN A 95 10.19 -12.12 -1.61
N ALA A 96 11.14 -11.72 -2.48
CA ALA A 96 12.51 -12.25 -2.44
C ALA A 96 13.26 -11.97 -1.12
N HIS A 97 12.87 -10.92 -0.38
CA HIS A 97 13.57 -10.48 0.84
C HIS A 97 12.64 -10.04 1.98
N SER A 98 11.32 -10.20 1.84
CA SER A 98 10.29 -9.61 2.72
C SER A 98 10.50 -8.11 3.01
N LYS A 99 11.26 -7.42 2.13
CA LYS A 99 11.64 -6.02 2.29
C LYS A 99 10.39 -5.17 2.19
N LEU A 100 10.19 -4.30 3.17
CA LEU A 100 9.09 -3.34 3.17
C LEU A 100 9.36 -2.28 2.09
N ILE A 101 8.46 -2.19 1.12
CA ILE A 101 8.56 -1.31 -0.05
C ILE A 101 7.73 -0.06 0.17
N LEU A 102 6.51 -0.23 0.65
CA LEU A 102 5.58 0.85 0.91
C LEU A 102 4.73 0.55 2.13
N GLN A 103 4.41 1.59 2.89
CA GLN A 103 3.36 1.57 3.91
C GLN A 103 2.29 2.60 3.55
N GLY A 104 1.05 2.30 3.91
CA GLY A 104 -0.07 3.19 3.75
C GLY A 104 -0.99 3.20 4.97
N LEU A 105 -1.63 4.34 5.21
CA LEU A 105 -2.79 4.46 6.08
C LEU A 105 -3.92 5.07 5.25
N ILE A 106 -5.07 4.41 5.23
CA ILE A 106 -6.27 4.91 4.58
C ILE A 106 -7.36 5.08 5.63
N THR A 107 -8.02 6.24 5.62
CA THR A 107 -9.24 6.44 6.38
C THR A 107 -10.43 6.50 5.43
N TRP A 108 -11.51 5.85 5.82
CA TRP A 108 -12.80 5.81 5.12
C TRP A 108 -13.81 6.75 5.76
#